data_AF-A0A3C1FV10-F1
#
_entry.id   AF-A0A3C1FV10-F1
#
_cell.length_a   1.000
_cell.length_b   1.000
_cell.length_c   1.000
_cell.angle_alpha   90.00
_cell.angle_beta   90.00
_cell.angle_gamma   90.00
#
_symmetry.space_group_name_H-M   'P 1'
#
loop_
_entity.id
_entity.type
_entity.pdbx_description
1 polymer ?
#
loop_
_entity_poly.entity_id
_entity_poly.type
_entity_poly.pdbx_seq_one_letter_code
_entity_poly.pdbx_strand_id
1 'polypeptide(L)'
;MAISRDMGFGGYCDSVTHELSGMKSKLLGFIRDIELMEGPEKQTLQPHIQHFRDIIKIIDWKLEILRKVCPFDWAGYAGEVERTASVRMQEPPDKDFVAGGYIGG
;
A
#
# COMPACT_ATOMS: atom_id res chain seq x y z
N MET A 1 23.15 9.53 -14.37
CA MET A 1 22.34 10.77 -14.44
C MET A 1 20.96 10.41 -13.90
N ALA A 2 20.60 10.86 -12.69
CA ALA A 2 19.27 10.59 -12.14
C ALA A 2 18.31 11.64 -12.71
N ILE A 3 17.30 11.20 -13.46
CA ILE A 3 16.27 12.08 -14.01
C ILE A 3 15.26 12.32 -12.89
N SER A 4 15.08 13.58 -12.51
CA SER A 4 13.99 13.98 -11.61
C SER A 4 12.67 13.58 -12.25
N ARG A 5 11.99 12.60 -11.67
CA ARG A 5 10.62 12.24 -12.05
C ARG A 5 9.69 13.12 -11.23
N ASP A 6 8.94 14.00 -11.90
CA ASP A 6 7.81 14.68 -11.27
C ASP A 6 6.74 13.62 -11.02
N MET A 7 6.68 13.15 -9.79
CA MET A 7 5.90 11.97 -9.40
C MET A 7 5.09 12.34 -8.17
N GLY A 8 3.77 12.39 -8.34
CA GLY A 8 2.84 12.56 -7.23
C GLY A 8 2.97 11.41 -6.22
N PHE A 9 2.54 11.65 -4.99
CA PHE A 9 2.71 10.71 -3.86
C PHE A 9 2.17 9.30 -4.14
N GLY A 10 1.02 9.18 -4.81
CA GLY A 10 0.46 7.88 -5.24
C GLY A 10 1.37 7.16 -6.25
N GLY A 11 1.82 7.86 -7.29
CA GLY A 11 2.74 7.29 -8.28
C GLY A 11 4.09 6.86 -7.69
N TYR A 12 4.56 7.54 -6.65
CA TYR A 12 5.72 7.13 -5.87
C TYR A 12 5.48 5.79 -5.16
N CYS A 13 4.36 5.70 -4.45
CA CYS A 13 3.97 4.49 -3.74
C CYS A 13 3.83 3.28 -4.66
N ASP A 14 3.15 3.44 -5.80
CA ASP A 14 2.97 2.36 -6.77
C ASP A 14 4.31 1.95 -7.39
N SER A 15 5.12 2.93 -7.82
CA SER A 15 6.41 2.65 -8.45
C SER A 15 7.36 1.93 -7.50
N VAL A 16 7.52 2.42 -6.26
CA VAL A 16 8.43 1.79 -5.30
C VAL A 16 7.93 0.41 -4.89
N THR A 17 6.62 0.25 -4.67
CA THR A 17 6.03 -1.05 -4.32
C THR A 17 6.23 -2.07 -5.45
N HIS A 18 6.02 -1.65 -6.70
CA HIS A 18 6.23 -2.49 -7.88
C HIS A 18 7.69 -2.90 -8.02
N GLU A 19 8.63 -1.96 -7.95
CA GLU A 19 10.07 -2.23 -8.09
C GLU A 19 10.59 -3.16 -6.99
N LEU A 20 10.22 -2.91 -5.73
CA LEU A 20 10.63 -3.76 -4.61
C LEU A 20 10.05 -5.17 -4.70
N SER A 21 8.76 -5.30 -5.06
CA SER A 21 8.11 -6.60 -5.24
C SER A 21 8.72 -7.38 -6.41
N GLY A 22 9.04 -6.69 -7.51
CA GLY A 22 9.73 -7.25 -8.66
C GLY A 22 11.14 -7.74 -8.31
N MET A 23 11.90 -6.93 -7.55
CA MET A 23 13.23 -7.30 -7.09
C MET A 23 13.20 -8.53 -6.17
N LYS A 24 12.27 -8.58 -5.22
CA LYS A 24 12.04 -9.77 -4.36
C LYS A 24 11.79 -11.02 -5.21
N SER A 25 10.93 -10.91 -6.21
CA SER A 25 10.57 -12.03 -7.08
C SER A 25 11.78 -12.55 -7.86
N LYS A 26 12.62 -11.65 -8.39
CA LYS A 26 13.87 -12.02 -9.08
C LYS A 26 14.86 -12.74 -8.16
N LEU A 27 15.04 -12.24 -6.94
CA LEU A 27 15.94 -12.88 -5.95
C LEU A 27 15.47 -14.28 -5.57
N LEU A 28 14.16 -14.48 -5.39
CA LEU A 28 13.58 -15.81 -5.17
C LEU A 28 13.80 -16.73 -6.38
N GLY A 29 13.71 -16.20 -7.60
CA GLY A 29 14.07 -16.91 -8.83
C GLY A 29 15.52 -17.40 -8.80
N PHE A 30 16.48 -16.52 -8.52
CA PHE A 30 17.89 -16.90 -8.44
C PHE A 30 18.18 -17.95 -7.36
N ILE A 31 17.53 -17.85 -6.19
CA ILE A 31 17.64 -18.89 -5.16
C ILE A 31 17.20 -20.24 -5.73
N ARG A 32 16.04 -20.27 -6.40
CA ARG A 32 15.48 -21.50 -6.97
C ARG A 32 16.38 -22.06 -8.08
N ASP A 33 16.94 -21.20 -8.92
CA ASP A 33 17.86 -21.60 -9.99
C ASP A 33 19.13 -22.23 -9.41
N ILE A 34 19.74 -21.61 -8.39
CA ILE A 34 20.93 -22.16 -7.70
C ILE A 34 20.59 -23.49 -7.01
N GLU A 35 19.41 -23.62 -6.39
CA GLU A 35 18.98 -24.86 -5.75
C GLU A 35 18.84 -26.02 -6.76
N LEU A 36 18.40 -25.72 -7.99
CA LEU A 36 18.26 -26.67 -9.09
C LEU A 36 19.56 -26.96 -9.85
N MET A 37 20.59 -26.13 -9.71
CA MET A 37 21.90 -26.39 -10.31
C MET A 37 22.55 -27.66 -9.75
N GLU A 38 23.37 -28.30 -10.57
CA GLU A 38 24.21 -29.45 -10.21
C GLU A 38 25.68 -29.15 -10.49
N GLY A 39 26.58 -29.93 -9.87
CA GLY A 39 28.01 -29.82 -10.12
C GLY A 39 28.73 -28.70 -9.34
N PRO A 40 29.96 -28.35 -9.76
CA PRO A 40 30.85 -27.46 -9.00
C PRO A 40 30.35 -26.01 -8.92
N GLU A 41 29.64 -25.53 -9.95
CA GLU A 41 29.08 -24.17 -9.99
C GLU A 41 28.06 -23.94 -8.87
N LYS A 42 27.27 -24.96 -8.54
CA LYS A 42 26.34 -24.92 -7.40
C LYS A 42 27.08 -24.61 -6.11
N GLN A 43 28.20 -25.29 -5.85
CA GLN A 43 28.97 -25.11 -4.60
C GLN A 43 29.53 -23.70 -4.48
N THR A 44 29.94 -23.11 -5.61
CA THR A 44 30.41 -21.73 -5.66
C THR A 44 29.29 -20.73 -5.39
N LEU A 45 28.08 -20.97 -5.91
CA LEU A 45 26.95 -20.05 -5.80
C LEU A 45 26.09 -20.25 -4.55
N GLN A 46 26.14 -21.41 -3.91
CA GLN A 46 25.33 -21.77 -2.74
C GLN A 46 25.40 -20.75 -1.59
N PRO A 47 26.57 -20.15 -1.24
CA PRO A 47 26.64 -19.13 -0.19
C PRO A 47 25.82 -17.87 -0.51
N HIS A 48 25.62 -17.54 -1.79
CA HIS A 48 24.85 -16.36 -2.20
C HIS A 48 23.36 -16.48 -1.85
N ILE A 49 22.83 -17.70 -1.69
CA ILE A 49 21.44 -17.91 -1.27
C ILE A 49 21.15 -17.20 0.04
N GLN A 50 22.07 -17.27 1.01
CA GLN A 50 21.87 -16.61 2.30
C GLN A 50 21.82 -15.09 2.14
N HIS A 51 22.73 -14.52 1.35
CA HIS A 51 22.74 -13.08 1.06
C HIS A 51 21.45 -12.63 0.35
N PHE A 52 20.93 -13.40 -0.61
CA PHE A 52 19.65 -13.10 -1.26
C PHE A 52 18.49 -13.15 -0.27
N ARG A 53 18.45 -14.13 0.65
CA ARG A 53 17.43 -14.20 1.71
C ARG A 53 17.48 -12.99 2.63
N ASP A 54 18.67 -12.50 2.96
CA ASP A 54 18.81 -11.31 3.82
C ASP A 54 18.36 -10.04 3.10
N ILE A 55 18.66 -9.89 1.81
CA ILE A 55 18.12 -8.78 1.00
C ILE A 55 16.58 -8.87 0.91
N ILE A 56 16.02 -10.07 0.70
CA ILE A 56 14.57 -10.27 0.65
C ILE A 56 13.91 -9.83 1.96
N LYS A 57 14.48 -10.15 3.13
CA LYS A 57 13.95 -9.70 4.43
C LYS A 57 13.92 -8.17 4.53
N ILE A 58 14.96 -7.50 4.05
CA ILE A 58 15.01 -6.03 4.04
C ILE A 58 13.91 -5.48 3.12
N ILE A 59 13.76 -6.06 1.92
CA ILE A 59 12.69 -5.68 0.98
C ILE A 59 11.31 -5.86 1.61
N ASP A 60 11.07 -6.99 2.27
CA ASP A 60 9.80 -7.27 2.94
C ASP A 60 9.49 -6.25 4.03
N TRP A 61 10.47 -5.93 4.86
CA TRP A 61 10.31 -4.88 5.86
C TRP A 61 9.99 -3.51 5.24
N LYS A 62 10.61 -3.15 4.12
CA LYS A 62 10.31 -1.89 3.41
C LYS A 62 8.90 -1.90 2.79
N LEU A 63 8.46 -3.02 2.23
CA LEU A 63 7.10 -3.17 1.72
C LEU A 63 6.06 -3.05 2.84
N GLU A 64 6.34 -3.58 4.04
CA GLU A 64 5.46 -3.39 5.20
C GLU A 64 5.37 -1.92 5.63
N ILE A 65 6.47 -1.18 5.61
CA ILE A 65 6.45 0.27 5.87
C ILE A 65 5.61 0.98 4.81
N LEU A 66 5.83 0.69 3.53
CA LEU A 66 5.09 1.30 2.43
C LEU A 66 3.58 1.04 2.55
N ARG A 67 3.16 -0.17 2.93
CA ARG A 67 1.74 -0.48 3.19
C ARG A 67 1.10 0.39 4.27
N LYS A 68 1.87 0.94 5.22
CA LYS A 68 1.37 1.81 6.28
C LYS A 68 1.39 3.29 5.90
N VAL A 69 2.34 3.70 5.06
CA VAL A 69 2.59 5.11 4.72
C VAL A 69 1.89 5.51 3.41
N CYS A 70 1.77 4.57 2.48
CA CYS A 70 1.09 4.81 1.21
C CYS A 70 -0.42 4.90 1.44
N PRO A 71 -1.08 5.92 0.88
CA PRO A 71 -2.50 6.11 1.07
C PRO A 71 -3.21 4.97 0.36
N PHE A 72 -4.05 4.24 1.10
CA PHE A 72 -4.90 3.23 0.50
C PHE A 72 -5.94 3.96 -0.35
N ASP A 73 -5.89 3.80 -1.67
CA ASP A 73 -6.82 4.44 -2.58
C ASP A 73 -8.20 3.76 -2.50
N TRP A 74 -9.02 4.22 -1.56
CA TRP A 74 -10.42 3.82 -1.46
C TRP A 74 -11.27 4.35 -2.63
N ALA A 75 -10.80 5.35 -3.40
CA ALA A 75 -11.58 5.96 -4.46
C ALA A 75 -11.78 5.02 -5.64
N GLY A 76 -10.83 4.13 -5.93
CA GLY A 76 -11.01 3.04 -6.90
C GLY A 76 -12.00 1.96 -6.45
N TYR A 77 -12.21 1.80 -5.15
CA TYR A 77 -13.14 0.82 -4.57
C TYR A 77 -14.55 1.39 -4.35
N ALA A 78 -14.69 2.71 -4.29
CA ALA A 78 -15.97 3.41 -4.15
C ALA A 78 -16.89 3.27 -5.38
N GLY A 79 -16.33 3.01 -6.56
CA GLY A 79 -17.09 2.89 -7.82
C GLY A 79 -18.13 1.76 -7.84
N GLU A 80 -17.96 0.71 -7.04
CA GLU A 80 -18.94 -0.39 -6.92
C GLU A 80 -19.83 -0.29 -5.67
N VAL A 81 -19.41 0.43 -4.62
CA VAL A 81 -20.10 0.41 -3.31
C VAL A 81 -20.98 1.65 -3.05
N GLU A 82 -20.76 2.76 -3.75
CA GLU A 82 -21.53 4.01 -3.54
C GLU A 82 -22.95 4.02 -4.12
N ARG A 83 -23.52 2.88 -4.54
CA ARG A 83 -24.92 2.84 -5.03
C ARG A 83 -25.97 2.40 -4.01
N THR A 84 -25.59 2.04 -2.79
CA THR A 84 -26.56 1.41 -1.85
C THR A 84 -26.75 2.08 -0.49
N ALA A 85 -26.12 3.23 -0.21
CA ALA A 85 -26.37 3.92 1.05
C ALA A 85 -26.64 5.42 0.84
N SER A 86 -27.80 5.78 0.30
CA SER A 86 -28.33 7.14 0.49
C SER A 86 -28.90 7.21 1.91
N VAL A 87 -28.11 7.71 2.87
CA VAL A 87 -28.69 8.18 4.14
C VAL A 87 -29.49 9.43 3.83
N ARG A 88 -30.81 9.33 3.94
CA ARG A 88 -31.74 10.46 3.77
C ARG A 88 -31.44 11.46 4.88
N MET A 89 -30.74 12.56 4.56
CA MET A 89 -30.65 13.69 5.48
C MET A 89 -32.08 14.21 5.67
N GLN A 90 -32.60 14.06 6.88
CA GLN A 90 -33.82 14.74 7.29
C GLN A 90 -33.44 16.19 7.53
N GLU A 91 -34.02 17.10 6.74
CA GLU A 91 -33.84 18.54 6.92
C GLU A 91 -34.16 18.92 8.37
N PRO A 92 -33.30 19.69 9.07
CA PRO A 92 -33.66 20.21 10.37
C PRO A 92 -34.83 21.19 10.19
N PRO A 93 -35.93 21.06 10.96
CA PRO A 93 -37.06 21.97 10.83
C PRO A 93 -36.63 23.39 11.23
N ASP A 94 -37.01 24.36 10.39
CA ASP A 94 -36.91 25.79 10.66
C ASP A 94 -37.44 26.08 12.07
N LYS A 95 -36.54 26.46 12.98
CA LYS A 95 -36.93 26.98 14.28
C LYS A 95 -37.24 28.45 14.10
N ASP A 96 -38.49 28.70 13.71
CA ASP A 96 -39.14 29.99 13.91
C ASP A 96 -39.00 30.42 15.37
N PHE A 97 -38.59 31.67 15.53
CA PHE A 97 -38.64 32.44 16.75
C PHE A 97 -40.05 32.38 17.36
N VAL A 98 -40.18 31.82 18.55
CA VAL A 98 -41.37 32.04 19.39
C VAL A 98 -40.92 32.63 20.72
N ALA A 99 -41.05 33.96 20.81
CA ALA A 99 -41.08 34.69 22.06
C ALA A 99 -42.36 34.30 22.83
N GLY A 100 -42.23 33.88 24.07
CA GLY A 100 -43.38 33.57 24.93
C GLY A 100 -42.93 33.30 26.36
N GLY A 101 -42.93 34.35 27.19
CA GLY A 101 -42.62 34.24 28.60
C GLY A 101 -43.73 33.56 29.40
N TYR A 102 -43.37 33.08 30.60
CA TYR A 102 -44.28 32.99 31.76
C TYR A 102 -43.48 33.07 33.07
N ILE A 103 -44.08 33.76 34.03
CA ILE A 103 -43.56 34.19 35.35
C ILE A 103 -44.00 33.18 36.42
N GLY A 104 -43.10 32.90 37.38
CA GLY A 104 -43.46 32.73 38.80
C GLY A 104 -43.95 31.37 39.29
N GLY A 105 -43.33 30.94 40.40
CA GLY A 105 -43.70 29.82 41.27
C GLY A 105 -42.63 29.65 42.33
#